data_AF-A0A1D1XIY7-F1
#
_entry.id   AF-A0A1D1XIY7-F1
#
_cell.length_a   1.000
_cell.length_b   1.000
_cell.length_c   1.000
_cell.angle_alpha   90.00
_cell.angle_beta   90.00
_cell.angle_gamma   90.00
#
_symmetry.space_group_name_H-M   'P 1'
#
loop_
_entity.id
_entity.type
_entity.pdbx_description
1 polymer ?
#
loop_
_entity_poly.entity_id
_entity_poly.type
_entity_poly.pdbx_seq_one_letter_code
_entity_poly.pdbx_strand_id
1 'polypeptide(L)'
;QNYTKASDIYSFGIIMYEIISGLRPYYESSNNEYLNLALEICGGLRPEFGIKVPPLILQLYNKCLDADPSKRPTADEISSTLSRWWQEIDENFNNSSIQSELIKQIKEAEKINKFNNPPTSGEPSNSNRKSKTDKISSKRSSRMYSKPIIVSDNLSKSKNSNFSYKYDSVEMDSLRINV
;
A
#
# COMPACT_ATOMS: atom_id res chain seq x y z
N GLN A 1 -5.10 -7.69 27.51
CA GLN A 1 -4.47 -7.98 26.21
C GLN A 1 -3.04 -7.48 26.30
N ASN A 2 -2.04 -8.34 26.04
CA ASN A 2 -0.63 -7.95 26.17
C ASN A 2 -0.15 -7.36 24.85
N TYR A 3 0.31 -6.13 24.92
CA TYR A 3 1.01 -5.47 23.83
C TYR A 3 2.34 -6.17 23.56
N THR A 4 2.67 -6.36 22.28
CA THR A 4 3.89 -7.04 21.86
C THR A 4 4.61 -6.23 20.79
N LYS A 5 5.92 -6.41 20.67
CA LYS A 5 6.68 -5.81 19.55
C LYS A 5 6.06 -6.20 18.20
N ALA A 6 5.61 -7.46 18.06
CA ALA A 6 4.95 -7.92 16.84
C ALA A 6 3.60 -7.21 16.55
N SER A 7 2.88 -6.71 17.57
CA SER A 7 1.68 -5.87 17.34
C SER A 7 2.02 -4.47 16.84
N ASP A 8 3.18 -3.91 17.18
CA ASP A 8 3.67 -2.67 16.57
C ASP A 8 3.98 -2.85 15.10
N ILE A 9 4.61 -3.96 14.76
CA ILE A 9 4.96 -4.28 13.37
C ILE A 9 3.70 -4.43 12.51
N TYR A 10 2.64 -5.01 13.06
CA TYR A 10 1.35 -5.05 12.39
C TYR A 10 0.80 -3.65 12.13
N SER A 11 0.79 -2.80 13.17
CA SER A 11 0.35 -1.41 13.06
C SER A 11 1.18 -0.62 12.04
N PHE A 12 2.49 -0.86 11.99
CA PHE A 12 3.38 -0.31 10.98
C PHE A 12 3.00 -0.76 9.56
N GLY A 13 2.63 -2.03 9.36
CA GLY A 13 2.09 -2.50 8.07
C GLY A 13 0.82 -1.75 7.64
N ILE A 14 -0.08 -1.43 8.58
CA ILE A 14 -1.27 -0.62 8.30
C ILE A 14 -0.89 0.83 7.92
N ILE A 15 0.12 1.41 8.59
CA ILE A 15 0.65 2.74 8.23
C ILE A 15 1.29 2.71 6.83
N MET A 16 2.04 1.67 6.48
CA MET A 16 2.59 1.49 5.13
C MET A 16 1.47 1.52 4.08
N TYR A 17 0.37 0.79 4.33
CA TYR A 17 -0.79 0.82 3.44
C TYR A 17 -1.33 2.24 3.24
N GLU A 18 -1.55 2.97 4.34
CA GLU A 18 -2.13 4.32 4.28
C GLU A 18 -1.23 5.28 3.51
N ILE A 19 0.10 5.23 3.73
CA ILE A 19 1.07 6.07 3.01
C ILE A 19 1.10 5.75 1.51
N ILE A 20 1.13 4.46 1.14
CA ILE A 20 1.27 4.04 -0.26
C ILE A 20 -0.02 4.28 -1.04
N SER A 21 -1.17 3.97 -0.45
CA SER A 21 -2.47 4.10 -1.11
C SER A 21 -3.03 5.53 -1.05
N GLY A 22 -2.68 6.30 -0.03
CA GLY A 22 -3.36 7.55 0.31
C GLY A 22 -4.80 7.35 0.80
N LEU A 23 -5.19 6.12 1.14
CA LEU A 23 -6.54 5.73 1.52
C LEU A 23 -6.58 5.30 2.99
N ARG A 24 -7.72 5.56 3.63
CA ARG A 24 -7.98 5.04 4.97
C ARG A 24 -8.15 3.50 4.90
N PRO A 25 -7.44 2.72 5.74
CA PRO A 25 -7.62 1.27 5.77
C PRO A 25 -9.06 0.90 6.16
N TYR A 26 -9.61 -0.12 5.51
CA TYR A 26 -10.94 -0.68 5.76
C TYR A 26 -12.11 0.33 5.63
N TYR A 27 -11.97 1.35 4.78
CA TYR A 27 -12.97 2.39 4.60
C TYR A 27 -14.37 1.82 4.24
N GLU A 28 -14.42 0.85 3.31
CA GLU A 28 -15.68 0.29 2.82
C GLU A 28 -16.35 -0.69 3.80
N SER A 29 -15.55 -1.38 4.62
CA SER A 29 -16.04 -2.32 5.65
C SER A 29 -16.62 -1.62 6.89
N SER A 30 -16.57 -0.29 6.95
CA SER A 30 -16.91 0.49 8.16
C SER A 30 -18.39 0.88 8.29
N ASN A 31 -19.29 0.22 7.55
CA ASN A 31 -20.75 0.44 7.63
C ASN A 31 -21.34 -0.05 8.98
N ASN A 32 -20.96 0.61 10.07
CA ASN A 32 -21.49 0.54 11.44
C ASN A 32 -21.23 -0.72 12.28
N GLU A 33 -20.36 -1.64 11.86
CA GLU A 33 -20.11 -2.88 12.61
C GLU A 33 -18.62 -3.12 12.88
N TYR A 34 -18.02 -2.29 13.75
CA TYR A 34 -16.61 -2.44 14.17
C TYR A 34 -16.28 -3.85 14.70
N LEU A 35 -17.24 -4.53 15.34
CA LEU A 35 -17.06 -5.90 15.82
C LEU A 35 -16.90 -6.88 14.66
N ASN A 36 -17.64 -6.69 13.57
CA ASN A 36 -17.55 -7.54 12.38
C ASN A 36 -16.21 -7.30 11.66
N LEU A 37 -15.74 -6.05 11.60
CA LEU A 37 -14.42 -5.75 11.05
C LEU A 37 -13.28 -6.42 11.82
N ALA A 38 -13.33 -6.42 13.17
CA ALA A 38 -12.32 -7.09 13.98
C ALA A 38 -12.27 -8.60 13.70
N LEU A 39 -13.44 -9.24 13.57
CA LEU A 39 -13.55 -10.65 13.21
C LEU A 39 -13.03 -10.93 11.79
N GLU A 40 -13.34 -10.08 10.81
CA GLU A 40 -12.82 -10.19 9.44
C GLU A 40 -11.29 -10.08 9.41
N ILE A 41 -10.70 -9.14 10.15
CA ILE A 41 -9.24 -8.99 10.26
C ILE A 41 -8.60 -10.23 10.88
N CYS A 42 -9.21 -10.77 11.95
CA CYS A 42 -8.79 -12.04 12.54
C CYS A 42 -8.95 -13.21 11.56
N GLY A 43 -9.95 -13.16 10.68
CA GLY A 43 -10.19 -14.09 9.59
C GLY A 43 -9.24 -13.92 8.39
N GLY A 44 -8.33 -12.94 8.43
CA GLY A 44 -7.32 -12.74 7.39
C GLY A 44 -7.61 -11.58 6.44
N LEU A 45 -8.66 -10.78 6.65
CA LEU A 45 -8.88 -9.56 5.88
C LEU A 45 -7.68 -8.63 6.01
N ARG A 46 -7.15 -8.16 4.88
CA ARG A 46 -6.07 -7.18 4.80
C ARG A 46 -6.45 -6.08 3.82
N PRO A 47 -5.99 -4.82 4.02
CA PRO A 47 -6.20 -3.77 3.05
C PRO A 47 -5.54 -4.12 1.71
N GLU A 48 -6.24 -3.85 0.61
CA GLU A 48 -5.76 -4.11 -0.74
C GLU A 48 -5.41 -2.81 -1.47
N PHE A 49 -4.34 -2.86 -2.26
CA PHE A 49 -3.92 -1.71 -3.06
C PHE A 49 -4.70 -1.68 -4.38
N GLY A 50 -5.39 -0.56 -4.64
CA GLY A 50 -5.98 -0.25 -5.95
C GLY A 50 -4.98 0.26 -6.99
N ILE A 51 -3.68 0.16 -6.69
CA ILE A 51 -2.56 0.62 -7.54
C ILE A 51 -1.50 -0.47 -7.63
N LYS A 52 -0.67 -0.41 -8.67
CA LYS A 52 0.54 -1.23 -8.73
C LYS A 52 1.54 -0.76 -7.69
N VAL A 53 1.92 -1.65 -6.77
CA VAL A 53 2.96 -1.43 -5.76
C VAL A 53 4.23 -2.18 -6.16
N PRO A 54 5.44 -1.59 -5.99
CA PRO A 54 6.70 -2.30 -6.20
C PRO A 54 6.75 -3.62 -5.41
N PRO A 55 7.05 -4.77 -6.05
CA PRO A 55 7.06 -6.07 -5.39
C PRO A 55 7.84 -6.13 -4.08
N LEU A 56 9.01 -5.49 -3.98
CA LEU A 56 9.80 -5.46 -2.75
C LEU A 56 9.08 -4.75 -1.59
N ILE A 57 8.36 -3.66 -1.87
CA ILE A 57 7.57 -2.94 -0.88
C ILE A 57 6.36 -3.78 -0.47
N LEU A 58 5.69 -4.41 -1.44
CA LEU A 58 4.56 -5.29 -1.20
C LEU A 58 4.93 -6.51 -0.34
N GLN A 59 6.11 -7.08 -0.57
CA GLN A 59 6.64 -8.18 0.26
C GLN A 59 6.84 -7.75 1.72
N LEU A 60 7.46 -6.57 1.95
CA LEU A 60 7.63 -6.05 3.30
C LEU A 60 6.28 -5.79 3.98
N TYR A 61 5.35 -5.16 3.26
CA TYR A 61 3.98 -4.93 3.71
C TYR A 61 3.28 -6.23 4.14
N ASN A 62 3.32 -7.26 3.28
CA ASN A 62 2.68 -8.55 3.56
C ASN A 62 3.30 -9.24 4.78
N LYS A 63 4.64 -9.19 4.93
CA LYS A 63 5.33 -9.73 6.11
C LYS A 63 4.92 -8.99 7.40
N CYS A 64 4.78 -7.67 7.37
CA CYS A 64 4.30 -6.90 8.52
C CYS A 64 2.88 -7.30 8.94
N LEU A 65 2.02 -7.66 7.98
CA LEU A 65 0.63 -8.06 8.22
C LEU A 65 0.39 -9.57 8.33
N ASP A 66 1.43 -10.37 8.47
CA ASP A 66 1.30 -11.83 8.63
C ASP A 66 0.38 -12.15 9.83
N ALA A 67 -0.48 -13.14 9.64
CA ALA A 67 -1.41 -13.61 10.67
C ALA A 67 -0.64 -14.23 11.85
N ASP A 68 0.49 -14.89 11.58
CA ASP A 68 1.41 -15.41 12.58
C ASP A 68 2.36 -14.28 13.05
N PRO A 69 2.26 -13.82 14.31
CA PRO A 69 3.12 -12.74 14.81
C PRO A 69 4.61 -13.09 14.79
N SER A 70 4.98 -14.38 14.77
CA SER A 70 6.38 -14.82 14.74
C SER A 70 7.03 -14.69 13.36
N LYS A 71 6.23 -14.59 12.29
CA LYS A 71 6.71 -14.39 10.91
C LYS A 71 6.88 -12.92 10.55
N ARG A 72 6.43 -12.01 11.42
CA ARG A 72 6.61 -10.57 11.24
C ARG A 72 8.08 -10.21 11.45
N PRO A 73 8.64 -9.30 10.64
CA PRO A 73 10.01 -8.85 10.83
C PRO A 73 10.13 -8.08 12.14
N THR A 74 11.33 -8.00 12.68
CA THR A 74 11.68 -7.12 13.77
C THR A 74 11.78 -5.66 13.30
N ALA A 75 11.70 -4.72 14.24
CA ALA A 75 11.90 -3.31 13.93
C ALA A 75 13.30 -3.03 13.35
N ASP A 76 14.32 -3.77 13.80
CA ASP A 76 15.70 -3.65 13.30
C ASP A 76 15.84 -4.12 11.85
N GLU A 77 15.17 -5.22 11.48
CA GLU A 77 15.13 -5.71 10.09
C GLU A 77 14.41 -4.72 9.16
N ILE A 78 13.30 -4.13 9.63
CA ILE A 78 12.59 -3.09 8.89
C ILE A 78 13.49 -1.87 8.72
N SER A 79 14.06 -1.37 9.83
CA SER A 79 14.95 -0.20 9.82
C SER A 79 16.11 -0.39 8.84
N SER A 80 16.79 -1.53 8.93
CA SER A 80 17.90 -1.88 8.03
C SER A 80 17.47 -1.92 6.56
N THR A 81 16.29 -2.49 6.29
CA THR A 81 15.72 -2.55 4.95
C THR A 81 15.43 -1.16 4.40
N LEU A 82 14.77 -0.31 5.20
CA LEU A 82 14.42 1.06 4.81
C LEU A 82 15.66 1.94 4.64
N SER A 83 16.66 1.83 5.52
CA SER A 83 17.93 2.56 5.41
C SER A 83 18.68 2.19 4.13
N ARG A 84 18.73 0.90 3.78
CA ARG A 84 19.34 0.46 2.53
C ARG A 84 18.60 1.01 1.31
N TRP A 85 17.26 0.94 1.30
CA TRP A 85 16.46 1.51 0.21
C TRP A 85 16.65 3.03 0.09
N TRP A 86 16.74 3.74 1.21
CA TRP A 86 17.01 5.18 1.23
C TRP A 86 18.37 5.50 0.58
N GLN A 87 19.42 4.75 0.93
CA GLN A 87 20.75 4.92 0.33
C GLN A 87 20.73 4.64 -1.17
N GLU A 88 20.10 3.54 -1.61
CA GLU A 88 19.97 3.23 -3.05
C GLU A 88 19.27 4.35 -3.82
N ILE A 89 18.22 4.93 -3.23
CA ILE A 89 17.48 6.04 -3.82
C ILE A 89 18.35 7.31 -3.91
N ASP A 90 19.03 7.67 -2.82
CA ASP A 90 19.92 8.84 -2.74
C ASP A 90 21.08 8.73 -3.74
N GLU A 91 21.70 7.56 -3.85
CA GLU A 91 22.75 7.28 -4.83
C GLU A 91 22.24 7.43 -6.27
N ASN A 92 21.05 6.92 -6.59
CA ASN A 92 20.46 7.07 -7.93
C ASN A 92 20.07 8.52 -8.26
N PHE A 93 19.69 9.33 -7.27
CA PHE A 93 19.48 10.78 -7.49
C PHE A 93 20.79 11.48 -7.90
N ASN A 94 21.92 11.06 -7.32
CA ASN A 94 23.24 11.61 -7.63
C ASN A 94 23.88 11.01 -8.89
N ASN A 95 23.56 9.75 -9.23
CA ASN A 95 24.04 9.05 -10.41
C ASN A 95 22.95 8.13 -11.00
N SER A 96 22.28 8.63 -12.04
CA SER A 96 21.16 7.94 -12.71
C SER A 96 21.52 6.60 -13.40
N SER A 97 22.81 6.27 -13.49
CA SER A 97 23.27 4.99 -14.03
C SER A 97 23.13 3.84 -13.04
N ILE A 98 23.01 4.12 -11.74
CA ILE A 98 22.75 3.10 -10.70
C ILE A 98 21.26 2.75 -10.72
N GLN A 99 20.94 1.49 -11.04
CA GLN A 99 19.56 1.00 -11.06
C GLN A 99 19.44 -0.21 -10.15
N SER A 100 19.21 0.04 -8.86
CA SER A 100 18.87 -1.02 -7.92
C SER A 100 17.54 -1.68 -8.33
N GLU A 101 17.32 -2.91 -7.86
CA GLU A 101 16.09 -3.64 -8.13
C GLU A 101 14.84 -2.88 -7.64
N LEU A 102 14.94 -2.21 -6.49
CA LEU A 102 13.87 -1.37 -5.97
C LEU A 102 13.52 -0.24 -6.95
N ILE A 103 14.52 0.49 -7.45
CA ILE A 103 14.29 1.64 -8.34
C ILE A 103 13.65 1.19 -9.65
N LYS A 104 14.08 0.05 -10.20
CA LYS A 104 13.47 -0.53 -11.41
C LYS A 104 11.99 -0.81 -11.18
N GLN A 105 11.67 -1.46 -10.06
CA GLN A 105 10.28 -1.78 -9.70
C GLN A 105 9.43 -0.53 -9.45
N ILE A 106 9.98 0.51 -8.82
CA ILE A 106 9.31 1.81 -8.64
C ILE A 106 8.96 2.43 -9.98
N LYS A 107 9.93 2.54 -10.89
CA LYS A 107 9.71 3.12 -12.23
C LYS A 107 8.66 2.36 -13.03
N GLU A 108 8.68 1.03 -12.96
CA GLU A 108 7.70 0.19 -13.63
C GLU A 108 6.29 0.39 -13.05
N ALA A 109 6.15 0.36 -11.72
CA ALA A 109 4.88 0.58 -11.04
C ALA A 109 4.30 1.98 -11.36
N GLU A 110 5.14 3.02 -11.35
CA GLU A 110 4.72 4.37 -11.73
C GLU A 110 4.23 4.46 -13.17
N LYS A 111 4.94 3.82 -14.12
CA LYS A 111 4.55 3.80 -15.53
C LYS A 111 3.17 3.17 -15.70
N ILE A 112 2.92 2.05 -15.04
CA ILE A 112 1.63 1.35 -15.08
C ILE A 112 0.52 2.21 -14.44
N ASN A 113 0.78 2.79 -13.27
CA ASN A 113 -0.20 3.60 -12.56
C ASN A 113 -0.58 4.89 -13.32
N LYS A 114 0.37 5.52 -14.02
CA LYS A 114 0.11 6.66 -14.91
C LYS A 114 -0.72 6.27 -16.14
N PHE A 115 -0.50 5.07 -16.69
CA PHE A 115 -1.28 4.57 -17.81
C PHE A 115 -2.73 4.27 -17.42
N ASN A 116 -2.93 3.70 -16.22
CA ASN A 116 -4.27 3.35 -15.72
C ASN A 116 -5.07 4.56 -15.22
N ASN A 117 -4.40 5.66 -14.85
CA ASN A 117 -5.02 6.91 -14.43
C ASN A 117 -4.57 8.10 -15.29
N PRO A 118 -5.21 8.30 -16.47
CA PRO A 118 -5.24 9.52 -17.25
C PRO A 118 -4.94 10.81 -16.49
N PRO A 119 -3.95 11.66 -16.78
CA PRO A 119 -4.12 13.06 -16.42
C PRO A 119 -5.37 13.54 -17.14
N THR A 120 -6.44 13.85 -16.40
CA THR A 120 -7.63 14.49 -16.96
C THR A 120 -7.16 15.81 -17.57
N SER A 121 -7.04 15.86 -18.91
CA SER A 121 -6.75 17.08 -19.64
C SER A 121 -7.92 18.04 -19.45
N GLY A 122 -7.77 18.95 -18.50
CA GLY A 122 -8.72 20.01 -18.19
C GLY A 122 -8.02 21.06 -17.34
N GLU A 123 -7.41 22.03 -18.01
CA GLU A 123 -6.99 23.29 -17.41
C GLU A 123 -8.15 23.87 -16.57
N PRO A 124 -7.89 24.41 -15.36
CA PRO A 124 -8.87 25.26 -14.72
C PRO A 124 -8.88 26.59 -15.49
N SER A 125 -9.84 26.73 -16.40
CA SER A 125 -10.17 28.01 -17.02
C SER A 125 -10.44 29.05 -15.93
N ASN A 126 -9.59 30.06 -15.95
CA ASN A 126 -9.58 31.24 -15.13
C ASN A 126 -10.93 31.99 -15.23
N SER A 127 -11.69 32.07 -14.13
CA SER A 127 -12.78 33.05 -14.01
C SER A 127 -12.71 33.75 -12.67
N ASN A 128 -12.15 34.97 -12.71
CA ASN A 128 -12.25 35.99 -11.67
C ASN A 128 -13.71 36.27 -11.29
N ARG A 129 -14.04 36.20 -10.00
CA ARG A 129 -14.99 37.13 -9.35
C ARG A 129 -14.49 37.51 -7.96
N LYS A 130 -14.26 38.81 -7.76
CA LYS A 130 -13.83 39.44 -6.51
C LYS A 130 -14.99 39.64 -5.53
N SER A 131 -14.67 39.38 -4.25
CA SER A 131 -14.98 40.12 -3.01
C SER A 131 -16.42 40.21 -2.46
N LYS A 132 -16.65 39.70 -1.21
CA LYS A 132 -16.67 40.49 0.06
C LYS A 132 -17.03 39.66 1.32
N THR A 133 -16.23 39.87 2.38
CA THR A 133 -16.48 39.96 3.85
C THR A 133 -17.07 38.80 4.70
N ASP A 134 -16.29 38.52 5.76
CA ASP A 134 -16.59 38.18 7.17
C ASP A 134 -17.25 36.85 7.61
N LYS A 135 -16.44 35.99 8.25
CA LYS A 135 -16.52 35.60 9.68
C LYS A 135 -15.59 34.41 9.97
N ILE A 136 -14.59 34.64 10.82
CA ILE A 136 -13.72 33.59 11.37
C ILE A 136 -14.55 32.74 12.32
N SER A 137 -14.84 31.51 11.91
CA SER A 137 -15.24 30.41 12.80
C SER A 137 -14.53 29.15 12.31
N SER A 138 -13.88 28.46 13.25
CA SER A 138 -12.98 27.33 12.99
C SER A 138 -13.69 26.21 12.23
N LYS A 139 -13.40 26.06 10.94
CA LYS A 139 -13.73 24.86 10.16
C LYS A 139 -12.47 24.02 10.00
N ARG A 140 -12.45 22.87 10.69
CA ARG A 140 -11.54 21.76 10.42
C ARG A 140 -11.48 21.54 8.92
N SER A 141 -10.28 21.56 8.35
CA SER A 141 -10.01 21.34 6.93
C SER A 141 -10.48 19.93 6.54
N SER A 142 -11.70 19.83 6.01
CA SER A 142 -12.18 18.67 5.28
C SER A 142 -11.55 18.70 3.89
N ARG A 143 -10.32 18.19 3.76
CA ARG A 143 -9.87 17.73 2.44
C ARG A 143 -10.80 16.59 2.05
N MET A 144 -11.69 16.88 1.12
CA MET A 144 -12.54 15.88 0.48
C MET A 144 -11.60 14.83 -0.13
N TYR A 145 -11.68 13.60 0.38
CA TYR A 145 -11.12 12.46 -0.31
C TYR A 145 -11.87 12.34 -1.64
N SER A 146 -11.25 12.75 -2.73
CA SER A 146 -11.76 12.46 -4.07
C SER A 146 -11.72 10.95 -4.24
N LYS A 147 -12.91 10.33 -4.26
CA LYS A 147 -13.09 8.90 -4.54
C LYS A 147 -12.35 8.55 -5.84
N PRO A 148 -11.53 7.48 -5.89
CA PRO A 148 -11.20 6.86 -7.16
C PRO A 148 -12.49 6.36 -7.79
N ILE A 149 -12.69 6.64 -9.08
CA ILE A 149 -13.81 6.08 -9.85
C ILE A 149 -13.49 4.60 -10.06
N ILE A 150 -14.12 3.73 -9.27
CA ILE A 150 -14.18 2.30 -9.60
C ILE A 150 -15.21 2.18 -10.73
N VAL A 151 -14.74 1.97 -11.96
CA VAL A 151 -15.59 1.51 -13.06
C VAL A 151 -15.98 0.08 -12.70
N SER A 152 -17.16 -0.07 -12.11
CA SER A 152 -17.77 -1.37 -11.84
C SER A 152 -18.52 -1.80 -13.09
N ASP A 153 -17.85 -2.56 -13.95
CA ASP A 153 -18.58 -3.38 -14.91
C ASP A 153 -19.22 -4.54 -14.14
N ASN A 154 -20.55 -4.61 -14.28
CA ASN A 154 -21.47 -5.53 -13.64
C ASN A 154 -20.92 -6.96 -13.47
N LEU A 155 -20.77 -7.42 -12.23
CA LEU A 155 -20.86 -8.84 -11.94
C LEU A 155 -21.92 -9.11 -10.88
N SER A 156 -23.06 -9.56 -11.38
CA SER A 156 -24.12 -10.19 -10.62
C SER A 156 -23.58 -11.23 -9.64
N LYS A 157 -24.09 -11.17 -8.40
CA LYS A 157 -24.02 -12.19 -7.34
C LYS A 157 -23.74 -13.60 -7.88
N SER A 158 -22.55 -14.13 -7.62
CA SER A 158 -22.35 -15.58 -7.58
C SER A 158 -21.20 -15.98 -6.64
N LYS A 159 -21.59 -16.89 -5.75
CA LYS A 159 -20.86 -17.82 -4.89
C LYS A 159 -19.41 -18.16 -5.28
N ASN A 160 -18.57 -18.30 -4.25
CA ASN A 160 -17.31 -19.06 -4.16
C ASN A 160 -16.46 -19.18 -5.44
N SER A 161 -15.29 -18.54 -5.44
CA SER A 161 -14.14 -19.14 -6.10
C SER A 161 -12.86 -18.83 -5.32
N ASN A 162 -12.16 -19.89 -4.94
CA ASN A 162 -10.80 -19.84 -4.43
C ASN A 162 -9.89 -19.20 -5.48
N PHE A 163 -9.32 -18.02 -5.22
CA PHE A 163 -8.24 -17.50 -6.04
C PHE A 163 -6.90 -17.97 -5.45
N SER A 164 -6.51 -19.18 -5.86
CA SER A 164 -5.17 -19.75 -5.62
C SER A 164 -4.17 -19.08 -6.55
N TYR A 165 -3.21 -18.32 -6.02
CA TYR A 165 -2.02 -17.95 -6.78
C TYR A 165 -1.12 -19.17 -6.92
N LYS A 166 -0.87 -19.62 -8.16
CA LYS A 166 0.18 -20.59 -8.45
C LYS A 166 1.54 -19.88 -8.36
N TYR A 167 2.39 -20.36 -7.46
CA TYR A 167 3.83 -20.10 -7.51
C TYR A 167 4.46 -21.15 -8.41
N ASP A 168 5.20 -20.73 -9.44
CA ASP A 168 6.09 -21.63 -10.16
C ASP A 168 7.19 -22.09 -9.21
N SER A 169 7.24 -23.40 -8.97
CA SER A 169 8.25 -24.05 -8.17
C SER A 169 9.57 -24.01 -8.95
N VAL A 170 10.52 -23.19 -8.51
CA VAL A 170 11.90 -23.33 -8.96
C VAL A 170 12.54 -24.38 -8.06
N GLU A 171 12.87 -25.50 -8.69
CA GLU A 171 13.59 -26.65 -8.15
C GLU A 171 14.91 -26.18 -7.53
N MET A 172 15.07 -26.36 -6.21
CA MET A 172 16.35 -26.19 -5.53
C MET A 172 17.18 -27.46 -5.75
N ASP A 173 17.96 -27.45 -6.82
CA ASP A 173 19.00 -28.46 -7.03
C ASP A 173 19.97 -28.44 -5.85
N SER A 174 20.11 -29.61 -5.25
CA SER A 174 20.93 -29.85 -4.07
C SER A 174 22.39 -30.00 -4.48
N LEU A 175 23.17 -28.93 -4.36
CA LEU A 175 24.63 -29.03 -4.35
C LEU A 175 25.11 -29.31 -2.94
N ARG A 176 25.39 -30.59 -2.69
CA ARG A 176 26.31 -31.05 -1.63
C ARG A 176 27.66 -30.35 -1.82
N ILE A 177 28.11 -29.62 -0.81
CA ILE A 177 29.53 -29.34 -0.62
C ILE A 177 29.96 -30.10 0.63
N ASN A 178 30.68 -31.20 0.41
CA ASN A 178 31.50 -31.84 1.41
C ASN A 178 32.81 -31.05 1.51
N VAL A 179 33.08 -30.44 2.67
CA VAL A 179 34.41 -30.35 3.30
C VAL A 179 34.20 -30.34 4.81
#